data_AF-A0A6G4ZVL5-F1
#
_entry.id   AF-A0A6G4ZVL5-F1
#
_cell.length_a   1.000
_cell.length_b   1.000
_cell.length_c   1.000
_cell.angle_alpha   90.00
_cell.angle_beta   90.00
_cell.angle_gamma   90.00
#
_symmetry.space_group_name_H-M   'P 1'
#
loop_
_entity.id
_entity.type
_entity.pdbx_description
1 polymer ?
#
loop_
_entity_poly.entity_id
_entity_poly.type
_entity_poly.pdbx_seq_one_letter_code
_entity_poly.pdbx_strand_id
1 'polypeptide(L)'
;MRNGQLLFSAIQFFIIAALFGTGAAFFGLHALPEIRHTVANWILNPGCSFLLLGFLITGIALLLGISFCVMQRGSFIRIAMKKGSFSIHEALVRKVVHQFWKEEYPEEKEPTDVYCSHQKIEIITEEREQDLEAVEEKLGQFLSKHLGYEKEYFISLIKK
;
A
#
# COMPACT_ATOMS: atom_id res chain seq x y z
N MET A 1 7.89 2.85 -3.65
CA MET A 1 8.29 1.47 -3.21
C MET A 1 7.12 0.51 -3.44
N ARG A 2 7.35 -0.72 -3.95
CA ARG A 2 6.25 -1.69 -4.22
C ARG A 2 5.49 -1.96 -2.91
N ASN A 3 4.17 -1.70 -2.86
CA ASN A 3 3.34 -1.97 -1.67
C ASN A 3 3.48 -3.41 -1.13
N GLY A 4 3.83 -4.38 -1.99
CA GLY A 4 4.18 -5.74 -1.57
C GLY A 4 5.42 -5.85 -0.67
N GLN A 5 6.39 -4.94 -0.81
CA GLN A 5 7.59 -4.89 0.03
C GLN A 5 7.27 -4.33 1.43
N LEU A 6 6.35 -3.37 1.55
CA LEU A 6 5.91 -2.85 2.85
C LEU A 6 5.12 -3.90 3.63
N LEU A 7 4.21 -4.62 2.96
CA LEU A 7 3.44 -5.71 3.57
C LEU A 7 4.35 -6.84 4.05
N PHE A 8 5.31 -7.23 3.21
CA PHE A 8 6.29 -8.24 3.57
C PHE A 8 7.16 -7.80 4.75
N SER A 9 7.64 -6.55 4.75
CA SER A 9 8.43 -5.98 5.84
C SER A 9 7.65 -5.90 7.16
N ALA A 10 6.37 -5.50 7.11
CA ALA A 10 5.51 -5.44 8.30
C ALA A 10 5.24 -6.82 8.90
N ILE A 11 5.01 -7.84 8.07
CA ILE A 11 4.84 -9.23 8.53
C ILE A 11 6.13 -9.73 9.18
N GLN A 12 7.28 -9.50 8.55
CA GLN A 12 8.58 -9.88 9.12
C GLN A 12 8.83 -9.20 10.47
N PHE A 13 8.56 -7.91 10.58
CA PHE A 13 8.67 -7.17 11.83
C PHE A 13 7.77 -7.76 12.92
N PHE A 14 6.52 -8.09 12.58
CA PHE A 14 5.58 -8.70 13.52
C PHE A 14 6.07 -10.07 14.02
N ILE A 15 6.59 -10.92 13.12
CA ILE A 15 7.17 -12.21 13.48
C ILE A 15 8.38 -12.03 14.42
N ILE A 16 9.28 -11.10 14.10
CA ILE A 16 10.45 -10.80 14.93
C ILE A 16 10.01 -10.33 16.32
N ALA A 17 9.07 -9.36 16.38
CA ALA A 17 8.53 -8.85 17.64
C ALA A 17 7.86 -9.96 18.46
N ALA A 18 7.12 -10.86 17.83
CA ALA A 18 6.51 -12.01 18.50
C ALA A 18 7.56 -12.97 19.07
N LEU A 19 8.63 -13.27 18.32
CA LEU A 19 9.74 -14.10 18.81
C LEU A 19 10.44 -13.46 20.03
N PHE A 20 10.74 -12.16 19.95
CA PHE A 20 11.31 -11.42 21.08
C PHE A 20 10.38 -11.39 22.30
N GLY A 21 9.09 -11.10 22.09
CA GLY A 21 8.10 -11.08 23.16
C GLY A 21 7.94 -12.43 23.84
N THR A 22 7.93 -13.52 23.05
CA THR A 22 7.85 -14.88 23.57
C THR A 22 9.11 -15.23 24.38
N GLY A 23 10.30 -14.91 23.85
CA GLY A 23 11.56 -15.11 24.57
C GLY A 23 11.61 -14.33 25.89
N ALA A 24 11.25 -13.04 25.87
CA ALA A 24 11.19 -12.20 27.06
C ALA A 24 10.19 -12.74 28.09
N ALA A 25 9.04 -13.26 27.65
CA ALA A 25 8.06 -13.90 28.53
C ALA A 25 8.65 -15.13 29.24
N PHE A 26 9.38 -15.99 28.53
CA PHE A 26 10.05 -17.14 29.14
C PHE A 26 11.16 -16.73 30.13
N PHE A 27 11.97 -15.74 29.79
CA PHE A 27 12.98 -15.20 30.71
C PHE A 27 12.34 -14.60 31.97
N GLY A 28 11.26 -13.83 31.81
CA GLY A 28 10.51 -13.26 32.93
C GLY A 28 9.87 -14.34 33.81
N LEU A 29 9.33 -15.40 33.20
CA LEU A 29 8.74 -16.53 33.91
C LEU A 29 9.78 -17.31 34.73
N HIS A 30 11.04 -17.34 34.27
CA HIS A 30 12.15 -17.90 35.03
C HIS A 30 12.51 -17.03 36.24
N ALA A 31 12.57 -15.71 36.06
CA ALA A 31 12.97 -14.77 37.10
C ALA A 31 11.90 -14.55 38.19
N LEU A 32 10.61 -14.75 37.86
CA LEU A 32 9.48 -14.46 38.75
C LEU A 32 8.74 -15.76 39.13
N PRO A 33 9.08 -16.39 40.28
CA PRO A 33 8.51 -17.68 40.67
C PRO A 33 7.00 -17.62 40.94
N GLU A 34 6.47 -16.48 41.39
CA GLU A 34 5.02 -16.33 41.62
C GLU A 34 4.21 -16.48 40.33
N ILE A 35 4.64 -15.84 39.24
CA ILE A 35 4.00 -15.94 37.92
C ILE A 35 4.06 -17.40 37.43
N ARG A 36 5.19 -18.07 37.63
CA ARG A 36 5.35 -19.48 37.28
C ARG A 36 4.35 -20.37 38.01
N HIS A 37 4.13 -20.15 39.32
CA HIS A 37 3.12 -20.89 40.08
C HIS A 37 1.71 -20.62 39.59
N THR A 38 1.38 -19.37 39.26
CA THR A 38 0.07 -19.02 38.68
C THR A 38 -0.15 -19.69 37.32
N VAL A 39 0.85 -19.67 36.44
CA VAL A 39 0.79 -20.33 35.13
C VAL A 39 0.67 -21.84 35.27
N ALA A 40 1.43 -22.47 36.18
CA ALA A 40 1.30 -23.89 36.47
C ALA A 40 -0.11 -24.25 36.98
N ASN A 41 -0.67 -23.43 37.88
CA ASN A 41 -2.03 -23.61 38.38
C ASN A 41 -3.08 -23.45 37.28
N TRP A 42 -2.87 -22.55 36.32
CA TRP A 42 -3.74 -22.38 35.15
C TRP A 42 -3.70 -23.60 34.21
N ILE A 43 -2.53 -24.19 34.02
CA ILE A 43 -2.36 -25.41 33.20
C ILE A 43 -3.02 -26.61 33.89
N LEU A 44 -2.85 -26.73 35.21
CA LEU A 44 -3.36 -27.86 35.99
C LEU A 44 -4.87 -27.80 36.25
N ASN A 45 -5.49 -26.61 36.24
CA ASN A 45 -6.92 -26.42 36.44
C ASN A 45 -7.57 -25.76 35.20
N PRO A 46 -7.93 -26.57 34.17
CA PRO A 46 -8.30 -26.09 32.84
C PRO A 46 -9.69 -25.42 32.75
N GLY A 47 -10.54 -25.54 33.77
CA GLY A 47 -12.00 -25.33 33.65
C GLY A 47 -12.44 -24.02 32.97
N CYS A 48 -11.99 -22.86 33.45
CA CYS A 48 -12.33 -21.56 32.86
C CYS A 48 -11.17 -20.90 32.10
N SER A 49 -9.94 -21.35 32.33
CA SER A 49 -8.72 -20.70 31.82
C SER A 49 -8.57 -20.86 30.31
N PHE A 50 -8.95 -22.01 29.75
CA PHE A 50 -8.88 -22.26 28.30
C PHE A 50 -9.90 -21.45 27.50
N LEU A 51 -11.09 -21.19 28.06
CA LEU A 51 -12.07 -20.32 27.42
C LEU A 51 -11.56 -18.89 27.32
N LEU A 52 -10.99 -18.36 28.41
CA LEU A 52 -10.41 -17.01 28.43
C LEU A 52 -9.23 -16.88 27.45
N LEU A 53 -8.36 -17.90 27.40
CA LEU A 53 -7.26 -17.96 26.43
C LEU A 53 -7.78 -17.99 24.99
N GLY A 54 -8.83 -18.77 24.72
CA GLY A 54 -9.51 -18.81 23.43
C GLY A 54 -10.04 -17.44 23.02
N PHE A 55 -10.77 -16.75 23.91
CA PHE A 55 -11.26 -15.40 23.66
C PHE A 55 -10.14 -14.39 23.39
N LEU A 56 -9.02 -14.48 24.10
CA LEU A 56 -7.84 -13.63 23.87
C LEU A 56 -7.26 -13.85 22.48
N ILE A 57 -7.04 -15.11 22.09
CA ILE A 57 -6.47 -15.45 20.77
C ILE A 57 -7.42 -15.00 19.67
N THR A 58 -8.72 -15.29 19.79
CA THR A 58 -9.71 -14.85 18.80
C THR A 58 -9.80 -13.33 18.72
N GLY A 59 -9.77 -12.62 19.85
CA GLY A 59 -9.79 -11.16 19.89
C GLY A 59 -8.58 -10.53 19.19
N ILE A 60 -7.37 -11.06 19.44
CA ILE A 60 -6.14 -10.62 18.76
C ILE A 60 -6.22 -10.90 17.25
N ALA A 61 -6.69 -12.08 16.85
CA ALA A 61 -6.86 -12.43 15.45
C ALA A 61 -7.85 -11.50 14.73
N LEU A 62 -8.95 -11.13 15.41
CA LEU A 62 -9.96 -10.21 14.88
C LEU A 62 -9.41 -8.79 14.75
N LEU A 63 -8.68 -8.29 15.76
CA LEU A 63 -7.99 -7.01 15.72
C LEU A 63 -6.95 -6.94 14.60
N LEU A 64 -6.14 -7.99 14.43
CA LEU A 64 -5.18 -8.09 13.34
C LEU A 64 -5.88 -8.15 11.99
N GLY A 65 -6.98 -8.90 11.86
CA GLY A 65 -7.78 -8.97 10.64
C GLY A 65 -8.37 -7.61 10.26
N ILE A 66 -8.94 -6.87 11.21
CA ILE A 66 -9.44 -5.51 10.99
C ILE A 66 -8.28 -4.59 10.58
N SER A 67 -7.16 -4.63 11.31
CA SER A 67 -5.99 -3.81 11.00
C SER A 67 -5.46 -4.10 9.60
N PHE A 68 -5.45 -5.38 9.20
CA PHE A 68 -5.04 -5.80 7.86
C PHE A 68 -6.02 -5.34 6.79
N CYS A 69 -7.33 -5.42 7.04
CA CYS A 69 -8.36 -4.88 6.14
C CYS A 69 -8.26 -3.35 5.98
N VAL A 70 -7.95 -2.64 7.06
CA VAL A 70 -7.73 -1.17 7.02
C VAL A 70 -6.42 -0.85 6.31
N MET A 71 -5.35 -1.61 6.56
CA MET A 71 -4.04 -1.40 5.93
C MET A 71 -4.01 -1.80 4.46
N GLN A 72 -4.83 -2.79 4.05
CA GLN A 72 -5.06 -3.13 2.63
C GLN A 72 -5.93 -2.11 1.88
N ARG A 73 -6.60 -1.19 2.58
CA ARG A 73 -7.07 0.05 1.95
C ARG A 73 -5.88 0.99 1.67
N GLY A 74 -4.88 0.50 0.93
CA GLY A 74 -4.10 1.38 0.09
C GLY A 74 -5.08 2.11 -0.83
N SER A 75 -4.89 3.41 -1.02
CA SER A 75 -5.76 4.23 -1.86
C SER A 75 -5.74 3.66 -3.28
N PHE A 76 -6.77 2.90 -3.63
CA PHE A 76 -7.07 2.52 -5.00
C PHE A 76 -8.33 3.26 -5.40
N ILE A 77 -8.15 4.42 -6.03
CA ILE A 77 -9.26 5.08 -6.69
C ILE A 77 -9.54 4.28 -7.98
N ARG A 78 -10.66 3.55 -7.95
CA ARG A 78 -11.17 2.81 -9.12
C ARG A 78 -11.99 3.76 -9.97
N ILE A 79 -11.49 4.08 -11.16
CA ILE A 79 -12.28 4.72 -12.20
C ILE A 79 -12.66 3.68 -13.26
N ALA A 80 -13.94 3.67 -13.60
CA ALA A 80 -14.49 2.90 -14.71
C ALA A 80 -14.75 3.85 -15.88
N MET A 81 -14.11 3.63 -17.04
CA MET A 81 -14.54 4.32 -18.25
C MET A 81 -15.68 3.55 -18.92
N LYS A 82 -16.73 4.26 -19.33
CA LYS A 82 -17.76 3.71 -20.22
C LYS A 82 -17.12 3.28 -21.54
N LYS A 83 -17.38 2.03 -21.93
CA LYS A 83 -17.01 1.37 -23.19
C LYS A 83 -16.92 2.34 -24.37
N GLY A 84 -15.69 2.66 -24.77
CA GLY A 84 -15.35 3.17 -26.09
C GLY A 84 -14.04 2.51 -26.48
N SER A 85 -14.05 1.68 -27.53
CA SER A 85 -12.85 0.95 -27.97
C SER A 85 -11.94 1.89 -28.74
N PHE A 86 -11.07 2.62 -28.03
CA PHE A 86 -9.95 3.30 -28.66
C PHE A 86 -8.68 2.60 -28.21
N SER A 87 -8.06 1.81 -29.11
CA SER A 87 -6.71 1.29 -28.92
C SER A 87 -5.74 2.43 -29.18
N ILE A 88 -5.57 3.29 -28.18
CA ILE A 88 -4.57 4.35 -28.22
C ILE A 88 -3.20 3.68 -28.32
N HIS A 89 -2.40 4.06 -29.31
CA HIS A 89 -1.03 3.58 -29.40
C HIS A 89 -0.25 4.13 -28.19
N GLU A 90 0.15 3.25 -27.30
CA GLU A 90 0.94 3.55 -26.10
C GLU A 90 2.17 4.41 -26.41
N ALA A 91 2.81 4.17 -27.57
CA ALA A 91 3.93 4.98 -28.05
C ALA A 91 3.60 6.47 -28.23
N LEU A 92 2.36 6.78 -28.63
CA LEU A 92 1.91 8.14 -28.88
C LEU A 92 1.65 8.87 -27.55
N VAL A 93 1.01 8.19 -26.59
CA VAL A 93 0.83 8.70 -25.23
C VAL A 93 2.18 8.94 -24.57
N ARG A 94 3.10 7.97 -24.64
CA ARG A 94 4.46 8.10 -24.08
C ARG A 94 5.18 9.33 -24.65
N LYS A 95 5.09 9.55 -25.96
CA LYS A 95 5.71 10.71 -26.62
C LYS A 95 5.13 12.04 -26.15
N VAL A 96 3.81 12.13 -26.00
CA VAL A 96 3.14 13.36 -25.53
C VAL A 96 3.46 13.64 -24.06
N VAL A 97 3.50 12.62 -23.21
CA VAL A 97 3.89 12.76 -21.80
C VAL A 97 5.35 13.22 -21.67
N HIS A 98 6.28 12.68 -22.46
CA HIS A 98 7.67 13.14 -22.45
C HIS A 98 7.79 14.59 -22.93
N GLN A 99 7.02 14.95 -23.96
CA GLN A 99 6.99 16.33 -24.45
C GLN A 99 6.48 17.30 -23.37
N PHE A 100 5.38 16.95 -22.69
CA PHE A 100 4.85 17.74 -21.57
C PHE A 100 5.91 17.94 -20.48
N TRP A 101 6.61 16.88 -20.08
CA TRP A 101 7.64 16.96 -19.05
C TRP A 101 8.80 17.87 -19.45
N LYS A 102 9.22 17.80 -20.71
CA LYS A 102 10.29 18.63 -21.25
C LYS A 102 9.90 20.12 -21.35
N GLU A 103 8.63 20.41 -21.60
CA GLU A 103 8.12 21.78 -21.74
C GLU A 103 7.89 22.44 -20.37
N GLU A 104 7.26 21.74 -19.43
CA GLU A 104 6.91 22.29 -18.11
C GLU A 104 8.03 22.14 -17.06
N TYR A 105 8.87 21.11 -17.19
CA TYR A 105 9.89 20.74 -16.20
C TYR A 105 11.26 20.41 -16.83
N PRO A 106 11.89 21.36 -17.57
CA PRO A 106 13.12 21.09 -18.33
C PRO A 106 14.35 20.76 -17.48
N GLU A 107 14.34 21.13 -16.19
CA GLU A 107 15.45 20.83 -15.25
C GLU A 107 15.26 19.51 -14.49
N GLU A 108 14.08 18.88 -14.58
CA GLU A 108 13.78 17.63 -13.88
C GLU A 108 14.08 16.42 -14.79
N LYS A 109 14.35 15.26 -14.18
CA LYS A 109 14.56 14.03 -14.96
C LYS A 109 13.25 13.60 -15.63
N GLU A 110 13.36 13.14 -16.87
CA GLU A 110 12.22 12.59 -17.61
C GLU A 110 11.55 11.43 -16.83
N PRO A 111 10.22 11.27 -16.95
CA PRO A 111 9.49 10.23 -16.26
C PRO A 111 10.03 8.85 -16.63
N THR A 112 10.23 8.00 -15.62
CA THR A 112 10.90 6.70 -15.76
C THR A 112 10.10 5.73 -16.62
N ASP A 113 8.76 5.81 -16.56
CA ASP A 113 7.91 4.98 -17.40
C ASP A 113 6.49 5.53 -17.54
N VAL A 114 5.85 5.20 -18.67
CA VAL A 114 4.46 5.55 -18.97
C VAL A 114 3.76 4.29 -19.46
N TYR A 115 2.78 3.81 -18.70
CA TYR A 115 1.96 2.66 -19.05
C TYR A 115 0.60 3.12 -19.53
N CYS A 116 0.19 2.67 -20.72
CA CYS A 116 -1.14 2.92 -21.23
C CYS A 116 -1.93 1.61 -21.28
N SER A 117 -2.90 1.44 -20.38
CA SER A 117 -3.91 0.40 -20.50
C SER A 117 -5.16 0.97 -21.17
N HIS A 118 -6.06 0.12 -21.66
CA HIS A 118 -7.27 0.45 -22.43
C HIS A 118 -8.12 1.61 -21.86
N GLN A 119 -7.95 1.96 -20.58
CA GLN A 119 -8.66 3.04 -19.90
C GLN A 119 -7.77 3.84 -18.93
N LYS A 120 -6.44 3.69 -18.96
CA LYS A 120 -5.56 4.26 -17.93
C LYS A 120 -4.20 4.65 -18.47
N ILE A 121 -3.69 5.78 -17.98
CA ILE A 121 -2.30 6.21 -18.18
C ILE A 121 -1.66 6.26 -16.79
N GLU A 122 -0.67 5.42 -16.54
CA GLU A 122 0.11 5.41 -15.29
C GLU A 122 1.49 5.99 -15.60
N ILE A 123 1.92 6.98 -14.82
CA ILE A 123 3.20 7.67 -15.01
C ILE A 123 4.04 7.48 -13.75
N ILE A 124 5.22 6.91 -13.93
CA ILE A 124 6.16 6.65 -12.83
C ILE A 124 7.24 7.71 -12.88
N THR A 125 7.35 8.51 -11.82
CA THR A 125 8.40 9.54 -11.66
C THR A 125 9.07 9.43 -10.30
N GLU A 126 10.37 9.70 -10.26
CA GLU A 126 11.19 9.63 -9.04
C GLU A 126 11.25 10.98 -8.29
N GLU A 127 10.94 12.08 -8.97
CA GLU A 127 11.15 13.43 -8.44
C GLU A 127 9.84 14.10 -8.00
N ARG A 128 9.76 14.26 -6.66
CA ARG A 128 8.92 15.17 -5.85
C ARG A 128 7.49 14.80 -5.42
N GLU A 129 7.20 15.23 -4.19
CA GLU A 129 5.88 15.56 -3.60
C GLU A 129 5.40 16.93 -4.11
N GLN A 130 5.51 17.21 -5.40
CA GLN A 130 4.84 18.38 -5.95
C GLN A 130 3.33 18.15 -5.93
N ASP A 131 2.58 19.23 -6.00
CA ASP A 131 1.12 19.25 -6.02
C ASP A 131 0.60 18.35 -7.15
N LEU A 132 0.34 17.09 -6.80
CA LEU A 132 0.03 16.02 -7.76
C LEU A 132 -1.23 16.38 -8.54
N GLU A 133 -2.17 17.07 -7.88
CA GLU A 133 -3.41 17.57 -8.47
C GLU A 133 -3.12 18.60 -9.56
N ALA A 134 -2.17 19.51 -9.35
CA ALA A 134 -1.79 20.50 -10.36
C ALA A 134 -1.10 19.88 -11.58
N VAL A 135 -0.23 18.87 -11.36
CA VAL A 135 0.40 18.13 -12.46
C VAL A 135 -0.64 17.32 -13.23
N GLU A 136 -1.57 16.69 -12.52
CA GLU A 136 -2.68 15.94 -13.09
C GLU A 136 -3.59 16.81 -13.96
N GLU A 137 -3.98 17.99 -13.45
CA GLU A 137 -4.80 18.93 -14.19
C GLU A 137 -4.10 19.43 -15.47
N LYS A 138 -2.85 19.89 -15.35
CA LYS A 138 -2.07 20.40 -16.48
C LYS A 138 -1.84 19.34 -17.55
N LEU A 139 -1.44 18.14 -17.15
CA LEU A 139 -1.22 17.05 -18.10
C LEU A 139 -2.54 16.59 -18.72
N GLY A 140 -3.64 16.59 -17.98
CA GLY A 140 -4.98 16.33 -18.51
C GLY A 140 -5.38 17.33 -19.61
N GLN A 141 -5.16 18.63 -19.37
CA GLN A 141 -5.39 19.67 -20.37
C GLN A 141 -4.46 19.50 -21.59
N PHE A 142 -3.19 19.17 -21.36
CA PHE A 142 -2.21 18.97 -22.43
C PHE A 142 -2.56 17.79 -23.33
N LEU A 143 -2.96 16.66 -22.74
CA LEU A 143 -3.40 15.48 -23.46
C LEU A 143 -4.73 15.72 -24.18
N SER A 144 -5.68 16.44 -23.57
CA SER A 144 -6.94 16.83 -24.23
C SER A 144 -6.67 17.66 -25.49
N LYS A 145 -5.78 18.65 -25.41
CA LYS A 145 -5.42 19.51 -26.54
C LYS A 145 -4.71 18.77 -27.68
N HIS A 146 -3.79 17.86 -27.36
CA HIS A 146 -2.97 17.18 -28.38
C HIS A 146 -3.61 15.92 -28.96
N LEU A 147 -4.45 15.24 -28.18
CA LEU A 147 -5.03 13.96 -28.56
C LEU A 147 -6.56 14.00 -28.73
N GLY A 148 -7.20 15.14 -28.44
CA GLY A 148 -8.64 15.34 -28.65
C GLY A 148 -9.53 14.60 -27.65
N TYR A 149 -9.00 14.19 -26.51
CA TYR A 149 -9.78 13.52 -25.48
C TYR A 149 -10.48 14.54 -24.58
N GLU A 150 -11.80 14.42 -24.45
CA GLU A 150 -12.64 15.32 -23.62
C GLU A 150 -12.85 14.81 -22.18
N LYS A 151 -12.16 13.74 -21.75
CA LYS A 151 -12.44 13.10 -20.45
C LYS A 151 -11.36 13.36 -19.41
N GLU A 152 -11.82 13.45 -18.15
CA GLU A 152 -11.01 13.50 -16.94
C GLU A 152 -9.99 12.37 -16.94
N TYR A 153 -8.72 12.75 -17.05
CA TYR A 153 -7.60 11.85 -16.82
C TYR A 153 -7.38 11.75 -15.33
N PHE A 154 -7.17 10.53 -14.87
CA PHE A 154 -6.62 10.33 -13.54
C PHE A 154 -5.16 9.91 -13.68
N ILE A 155 -4.26 10.80 -13.27
CA ILE A 155 -2.81 10.61 -13.40
C ILE A 155 -2.30 10.17 -12.04
N SER A 156 -2.02 8.87 -11.93
CA SER A 156 -1.38 8.32 -10.74
C SER A 156 0.13 8.42 -10.90
N LEU A 157 0.72 9.36 -10.16
CA LEU A 157 2.17 9.48 -10.01
C LEU A 157 2.64 8.52 -8.92
N ILE A 158 3.48 7.55 -9.30
CA ILE A 158 4.03 6.56 -8.37
C ILE A 158 5.46 6.97 -8.04
N LYS A 159 5.68 7.43 -6.80
CA LYS A 159 7.02 7.62 -6.22
C LYS A 159 7.66 6.26 -5.97
N LYS A 160 8.77 5.97 -6.64
CA LYS A 160 9.55 4.75 -6.42
C LYS A 160 10.24 4.74 -5.07
#